data_AF-A0A961LH31-F1
#
_entry.id   AF-A0A961LH31-F1
#
_cell.length_a   1.000
_cell.length_b   1.000
_cell.length_c   1.000
_cell.angle_alpha   90.00
_cell.angle_beta   90.00
_cell.angle_gamma   90.00
#
_symmetry.space_group_name_H-M   'P 1'
#
loop_
_entity.id
_entity.type
_entity.pdbx_description
1 polymer ?
#
loop_
_entity_poly.entity_id
_entity_poly.type
_entity_poly.pdbx_seq_one_letter_code
_entity_poly.pdbx_strand_id
1 'polypeptide(L)'
;MKLKFLASAAAVALMACTTPSFADMDAAKKWIDSEFQPSALSKDDQMKEMEWFIKAAEPFKGMEINVLSEGIPTHDYESKVLTKAFEEITGIKVNHQILGEGEVVQAVQTQMQTNRNLYDGYVNDSDLIGTHSRLQQTYNLSDMMAGDWKDVTNPMLDLDDFMGKSFTTGPDGKLYQLPDQQFANLYWFRKDWFDRADLQEKFKAKFGYDLGVPVNWSAY
;
A
#
# COMPACT_ATOMS: atom_id res chain seq x y z
N MET A 1 -31.08 19.15 48.77
CA MET A 1 -31.21 18.00 47.85
C MET A 1 -31.51 18.38 46.40
N LYS A 2 -32.31 19.42 46.09
CA LYS A 2 -32.69 19.74 44.70
C LYS A 2 -31.57 20.29 43.79
N LEU A 3 -30.54 20.96 44.32
CA LEU A 3 -29.41 21.47 43.52
C LEU A 3 -28.42 20.39 43.08
N LYS A 4 -28.30 19.28 43.83
CA LYS A 4 -27.35 18.20 43.50
C LYS A 4 -27.83 17.29 42.36
N PHE A 5 -29.13 17.27 42.08
CA PHE A 5 -29.69 16.50 40.96
C PHE A 5 -29.58 17.21 39.61
N LEU A 6 -29.49 18.55 39.59
CA LEU A 6 -29.32 19.33 38.36
C LEU A 6 -27.89 19.27 37.79
N ALA A 7 -26.88 19.17 38.67
CA ALA A 7 -25.48 19.02 38.24
C ALA A 7 -25.20 17.62 37.63
N SER A 8 -25.86 16.57 38.11
CA SER A 8 -25.71 15.22 37.57
C SER A 8 -26.44 15.03 36.22
N ALA A 9 -27.53 15.75 35.97
CA ALA A 9 -28.22 15.72 34.68
C ALA A 9 -27.40 16.42 33.56
N ALA A 10 -26.68 17.50 33.89
CA ALA A 10 -25.82 18.20 32.92
C ALA A 10 -24.57 17.39 32.52
N ALA A 11 -24.02 16.57 33.43
CA ALA A 11 -22.87 15.72 33.15
C ALA A 11 -23.21 14.50 32.27
N VAL A 12 -24.45 14.01 32.32
CA VAL A 12 -24.91 12.91 31.44
C VAL A 12 -25.31 13.44 30.05
N ALA A 13 -25.76 14.69 29.94
CA ALA A 13 -26.09 15.31 28.66
C ALA A 13 -24.87 15.66 27.80
N LEU A 14 -23.69 15.89 28.39
CA LEU A 14 -22.44 16.14 27.63
C LEU A 14 -21.77 14.87 27.08
N MET A 15 -22.16 13.68 27.51
CA MET A 15 -21.65 12.41 26.95
C MET A 15 -22.50 11.86 25.79
N ALA A 16 -23.57 12.56 25.39
CA ALA A 16 -24.50 12.10 24.36
C ALA A 16 -24.32 12.78 22.98
N CYS A 17 -23.28 13.61 22.79
CA CYS A 17 -23.13 14.43 21.57
C CYS A 17 -21.79 14.31 20.83
N THR A 18 -21.03 13.24 21.04
CA THR A 18 -19.96 12.87 20.10
C THR A 18 -20.24 11.46 19.62
N THR A 19 -20.93 11.36 18.50
CA THR A 19 -20.96 10.15 17.68
C THR A 19 -19.83 10.26 16.67
N PRO A 20 -18.57 9.88 16.99
CA PRO A 20 -17.44 9.98 16.08
C PRO A 20 -17.72 9.28 14.74
N SER A 21 -18.53 8.22 14.75
CA SER A 21 -18.94 7.47 13.55
C SER A 21 -19.58 8.33 12.44
N PHE A 22 -20.32 9.41 12.74
CA PHE A 22 -20.93 10.23 11.68
C PHE A 22 -19.91 11.12 10.96
N ALA A 23 -18.93 11.68 11.68
CA ALA A 23 -17.90 12.51 11.07
C ALA A 23 -16.95 11.69 10.19
N ASP A 24 -16.64 10.47 10.62
CA ASP A 24 -15.79 9.53 9.88
C ASP A 24 -16.47 9.10 8.55
N MET A 25 -17.80 8.89 8.57
CA MET A 25 -18.57 8.55 7.37
C MET A 25 -18.68 9.70 6.37
N ASP A 26 -18.77 10.95 6.84
CA ASP A 26 -18.73 12.13 5.97
C ASP A 26 -17.35 12.29 5.31
N ALA A 27 -16.28 12.03 6.06
CA ALA A 27 -14.92 12.00 5.52
C ALA A 27 -14.78 10.90 4.45
N ALA A 28 -15.22 9.67 4.75
CA ALA A 28 -15.21 8.55 3.82
C ALA A 28 -15.94 8.89 2.50
N LYS A 29 -17.15 9.45 2.60
CA LYS A 29 -17.93 9.86 1.43
C LYS A 29 -17.21 10.91 0.59
N LYS A 30 -16.60 11.91 1.22
CA LYS A 30 -15.80 12.94 0.53
C LYS A 30 -14.65 12.30 -0.24
N TRP A 31 -13.90 11.38 0.37
CA TRP A 31 -12.78 10.71 -0.29
C TRP A 31 -13.23 9.83 -1.47
N ILE A 32 -14.33 9.08 -1.30
CA ILE A 32 -14.95 8.29 -2.38
C ILE A 32 -15.35 9.17 -3.56
N ASP A 33 -15.96 10.33 -3.30
CA ASP A 33 -16.46 11.21 -4.35
C ASP A 33 -15.36 12.00 -5.08
N SER A 34 -14.21 12.23 -4.43
CA SER A 34 -13.17 13.15 -4.94
C SER A 34 -11.86 12.49 -5.37
N GLU A 35 -11.43 11.40 -4.72
CA GLU A 35 -10.10 10.82 -4.91
C GLU A 35 -10.15 9.35 -5.35
N PHE A 36 -11.06 8.54 -4.79
CA PHE A 36 -11.09 7.09 -5.05
C PHE A 36 -11.81 6.73 -6.37
N GLN A 37 -11.74 7.61 -7.37
CA GLN A 37 -12.32 7.39 -8.70
C GLN A 37 -11.25 7.48 -9.79
N PRO A 38 -11.33 6.64 -10.85
CA PRO A 38 -12.33 5.58 -11.05
C PRO A 38 -12.10 4.36 -10.14
N SER A 39 -13.16 3.65 -9.78
CA SER A 39 -13.10 2.41 -9.01
C SER A 39 -13.80 1.26 -9.73
N ALA A 40 -13.29 0.04 -9.52
CA ALA A 40 -13.97 -1.19 -9.92
C ALA A 40 -15.20 -1.50 -9.04
N LEU A 41 -15.23 -0.95 -7.81
CA LEU A 41 -16.34 -1.10 -6.89
C LEU A 41 -17.43 -0.06 -7.15
N SER A 42 -18.69 -0.47 -6.96
CA SER A 42 -19.80 0.48 -6.91
C SER A 42 -19.63 1.45 -5.74
N LYS A 43 -20.24 2.65 -5.81
CA LYS A 43 -20.19 3.59 -4.67
C LYS A 43 -20.78 2.99 -3.39
N ASP A 44 -21.83 2.19 -3.52
CA ASP A 44 -22.46 1.53 -2.36
C ASP A 44 -21.51 0.51 -1.73
N ASP A 45 -20.73 -0.23 -2.52
CA ASP A 45 -19.76 -1.18 -2.00
C ASP A 45 -18.53 -0.48 -1.40
N GLN A 46 -18.06 0.62 -2.00
CA GLN A 46 -17.03 1.47 -1.40
C GLN A 46 -17.48 2.01 -0.03
N MET A 47 -18.72 2.48 0.09
CA MET A 47 -19.25 2.97 1.37
C MET A 47 -19.33 1.87 2.43
N LYS A 48 -19.73 0.65 2.07
CA LYS A 48 -19.73 -0.51 2.99
C LYS A 48 -18.31 -0.84 3.46
N GLU A 49 -17.34 -0.76 2.56
CA GLU A 49 -15.94 -1.00 2.89
C GLU A 49 -15.40 0.08 3.84
N MET A 50 -15.72 1.35 3.60
CA MET A 50 -15.34 2.42 4.52
C MET A 50 -16.01 2.28 5.89
N GLU A 51 -17.29 1.89 5.94
CA GLU A 51 -17.98 1.61 7.21
C GLU A 51 -17.27 0.48 7.99
N TRP A 52 -16.81 -0.55 7.28
CA TRP A 52 -16.00 -1.61 7.88
C TRP A 52 -14.68 -1.09 8.43
N PHE A 53 -13.93 -0.28 7.68
CA PHE A 53 -12.67 0.32 8.15
C PHE A 53 -12.87 1.16 9.41
N ILE A 54 -13.90 2.02 9.43
CA ILE A 54 -14.22 2.88 10.57
C ILE A 54 -14.47 2.03 11.82
N LYS A 55 -15.25 0.96 11.68
CA LYS A 55 -15.59 0.06 12.78
C LYS A 55 -14.39 -0.75 13.27
N ALA A 56 -13.61 -1.33 12.34
CA ALA A 56 -12.43 -2.11 12.67
C ALA A 56 -11.34 -1.26 13.34
N ALA A 57 -11.29 0.03 13.02
CA ALA A 57 -10.32 0.97 13.58
C ALA A 57 -10.67 1.52 14.97
N GLU A 58 -11.91 1.33 15.47
CA GLU A 58 -12.36 1.88 16.77
C GLU A 58 -11.37 1.66 17.93
N PRO A 59 -10.78 0.45 18.12
CA PRO A 59 -9.83 0.19 19.21
C PRO A 59 -8.49 0.92 19.06
N PHE A 60 -8.18 1.40 17.86
CA PHE A 60 -6.88 1.93 17.48
C PHE A 60 -6.90 3.44 17.24
N LYS A 61 -8.03 4.12 17.49
CA LYS A 61 -8.12 5.58 17.33
C LYS A 61 -7.06 6.30 18.16
N GLY A 62 -6.32 7.21 17.52
CA GLY A 62 -5.18 7.91 18.10
C GLY A 62 -3.87 7.12 18.09
N MET A 63 -3.85 5.91 17.53
CA MET A 63 -2.62 5.19 17.23
C MET A 63 -1.82 5.91 16.15
N GLU A 64 -0.51 5.82 16.26
CA GLU A 64 0.44 6.33 15.28
C GLU A 64 1.38 5.19 14.87
N ILE A 65 1.47 4.93 13.57
CA ILE A 65 2.35 3.90 12.99
C ILE A 65 3.33 4.53 12.01
N ASN A 66 4.51 3.93 11.88
CA ASN A 66 5.57 4.40 11.00
C ASN A 66 5.80 3.39 9.88
N VAL A 67 5.72 3.86 8.64
CA VAL A 67 5.89 3.04 7.43
C VAL A 67 7.05 3.62 6.60
N LEU A 68 7.86 2.76 6.02
CA LEU A 68 8.95 3.16 5.13
C LEU A 68 8.78 2.56 3.73
N SER A 69 8.99 3.37 2.69
CA SER A 69 9.10 2.89 1.31
C SER A 69 10.12 3.67 0.48
N GLU A 70 10.38 3.19 -0.74
CA GLU A 70 11.30 3.85 -1.68
C GLU A 70 10.68 5.07 -2.38
N GLY A 71 11.52 5.94 -2.92
CA GLY A 71 11.11 7.16 -3.62
C GLY A 71 10.64 6.93 -5.06
N ILE A 72 9.33 6.70 -5.22
CA ILE A 72 8.66 6.61 -6.53
C ILE A 72 7.28 7.29 -6.49
N PRO A 73 6.67 7.60 -7.66
CA PRO A 73 5.39 8.30 -7.72
C PRO A 73 4.24 7.63 -6.95
N THR A 74 4.18 6.30 -6.93
CA THR A 74 3.15 5.53 -6.21
C THR A 74 3.21 5.80 -4.71
N HIS A 75 4.39 5.64 -4.10
CA HIS A 75 4.58 5.88 -2.67
C HIS A 75 4.48 7.36 -2.30
N ASP A 76 4.85 8.26 -3.21
CA ASP A 76 4.61 9.70 -3.04
C ASP A 76 3.11 10.00 -2.92
N TYR A 77 2.27 9.33 -3.70
CA TYR A 77 0.83 9.44 -3.62
C TYR A 77 0.28 8.83 -2.33
N GLU A 78 0.70 7.62 -1.97
CA GLU A 78 0.32 6.97 -0.71
C GLU A 78 0.64 7.85 0.51
N SER A 79 1.89 8.30 0.61
CA SER A 79 2.40 9.05 1.76
C SER A 79 1.73 10.42 1.95
N LYS A 80 1.30 11.08 0.86
CA LYS A 80 0.73 12.43 0.88
C LYS A 80 -0.79 12.44 0.86
N VAL A 81 -1.42 11.44 0.26
CA VAL A 81 -2.87 11.39 0.00
C VAL A 81 -3.52 10.27 0.80
N LEU A 82 -3.08 9.02 0.63
CA LEU A 82 -3.75 7.88 1.26
C LEU A 82 -3.57 7.84 2.78
N THR A 83 -2.40 8.21 3.31
CA THR A 83 -2.19 8.32 4.77
C THR A 83 -3.16 9.32 5.41
N LYS A 84 -3.38 10.46 4.73
CA LYS A 84 -4.32 11.49 5.18
C LYS A 84 -5.76 11.00 5.11
N ALA A 85 -6.13 10.33 4.02
CA ALA A 85 -7.46 9.73 3.90
C ALA A 85 -7.71 8.69 4.99
N PHE A 86 -6.73 7.82 5.24
CA PHE A 86 -6.79 6.80 6.27
C PHE A 86 -6.93 7.43 7.67
N GLU A 87 -6.16 8.48 7.98
CA GLU A 87 -6.31 9.20 9.26
C GLU A 87 -7.67 9.89 9.40
N GLU A 88 -8.16 10.58 8.36
CA GLU A 88 -9.47 11.24 8.38
C GLU A 88 -10.63 10.24 8.54
N ILE A 89 -10.50 9.02 8.02
CA ILE A 89 -11.54 7.98 8.07
C ILE A 89 -11.45 7.16 9.36
N THR A 90 -10.24 6.78 9.79
CA THR A 90 -10.06 5.79 10.86
C THR A 90 -9.62 6.41 12.19
N GLY A 91 -9.04 7.62 12.16
CA GLY A 91 -8.37 8.24 13.30
C GLY A 91 -7.00 7.64 13.63
N ILE A 92 -6.43 6.79 12.75
CA ILE A 92 -5.08 6.23 12.88
C ILE A 92 -4.12 7.05 12.03
N LYS A 93 -3.04 7.53 12.63
CA LYS A 93 -2.03 8.32 11.94
C LYS A 93 -0.95 7.40 11.35
N VAL A 94 -0.66 7.58 10.07
CA VAL A 94 0.42 6.87 9.38
C VAL A 94 1.53 7.86 9.01
N ASN A 95 2.68 7.75 9.68
CA ASN A 95 3.88 8.45 9.27
C ASN A 95 4.59 7.64 8.19
N HIS A 96 4.31 7.98 6.93
CA HIS A 96 4.93 7.31 5.79
C HIS A 96 6.17 8.07 5.33
N GLN A 97 7.34 7.51 5.65
CA GLN A 97 8.63 8.03 5.26
C GLN A 97 9.06 7.47 3.90
N ILE A 98 9.69 8.34 3.11
CA ILE A 98 10.25 8.00 1.79
C ILE A 98 11.77 8.14 1.85
N LEU A 99 12.50 7.09 1.47
CA LEU A 99 13.96 7.07 1.32
C LEU A 99 14.36 6.47 -0.04
N GLY A 100 15.66 6.44 -0.36
CA GLY A 100 16.15 5.67 -1.50
C GLY A 100 16.02 4.16 -1.25
N GLU A 101 15.89 3.37 -2.33
CA GLU A 101 15.76 1.91 -2.29
C GLU A 101 16.85 1.25 -1.42
N GLY A 102 18.11 1.68 -1.60
CA GLY A 102 19.24 1.16 -0.84
C GLY A 102 19.10 1.38 0.67
N GLU A 103 18.59 2.54 1.09
CA GLU A 103 18.32 2.86 2.48
C GLU A 103 17.15 2.06 3.05
N VAL A 104 16.11 1.78 2.25
CA VAL A 104 14.99 0.89 2.65
C VAL A 104 15.52 -0.51 2.96
N VAL A 105 16.33 -1.08 2.06
CA VAL A 105 16.93 -2.40 2.25
C VAL A 105 17.80 -2.42 3.50
N GLN A 106 18.62 -1.38 3.72
CA GLN A 106 19.45 -1.28 4.92
C GLN A 106 18.59 -1.20 6.19
N ALA A 107 17.48 -0.46 6.18
CA ALA A 107 16.59 -0.34 7.33
C ALA A 107 15.93 -1.69 7.69
N VAL A 108 15.40 -2.42 6.69
CA VAL A 108 14.82 -3.76 6.88
C VAL A 108 15.86 -4.72 7.48
N GLN A 109 17.06 -4.77 6.89
CA GLN A 109 18.14 -5.63 7.38
C GLN A 109 18.57 -5.26 8.81
N THR A 110 18.63 -3.96 9.13
CA THR A 110 19.00 -3.50 10.47
C THR A 110 17.95 -3.90 11.50
N GLN A 111 16.65 -3.75 11.20
CA GLN A 111 15.56 -4.21 12.08
C GLN A 111 15.64 -5.72 12.31
N MET A 112 15.83 -6.51 11.25
CA MET A 112 16.01 -7.96 11.35
C MET A 112 17.21 -8.36 12.20
N GLN A 113 18.39 -7.76 11.98
CA GLN A 113 19.61 -8.11 12.70
C GLN A 113 19.58 -7.69 14.17
N THR A 114 19.01 -6.53 14.47
CA THR A 114 19.00 -5.96 15.82
C THR A 114 17.78 -6.37 16.64
N ASN A 115 16.75 -6.89 15.99
CA ASN A 115 15.44 -7.18 16.56
C ASN A 115 14.81 -5.95 17.26
N ARG A 116 15.15 -4.75 16.78
CA ARG A 116 14.58 -3.49 17.24
C ARG A 116 13.59 -2.99 16.20
N ASN A 117 12.40 -2.62 16.65
CA ASN A 117 11.42 -1.98 15.78
C ASN A 117 11.92 -0.57 15.38
N LEU A 118 12.16 -0.39 14.10
CA LEU A 118 12.48 0.88 13.44
C LEU A 118 11.23 1.41 12.72
N TYR A 119 10.50 0.54 12.03
CA TYR A 119 9.23 0.83 11.37
C TYR A 119 8.25 -0.33 11.54
N ASP A 120 6.97 0.02 11.66
CA ASP A 120 5.87 -0.92 11.85
C ASP A 120 5.48 -1.61 10.54
N GLY A 121 5.79 -0.98 9.40
CA GLY A 121 5.59 -1.53 8.06
C GLY A 121 6.65 -1.07 7.06
N TYR A 122 6.90 -1.90 6.05
CA TYR A 122 7.80 -1.60 4.95
C TYR A 122 7.11 -1.95 3.62
N VAL A 123 7.26 -1.08 2.63
CA VAL A 123 7.08 -1.48 1.22
C VAL A 123 8.46 -1.83 0.69
N ASN A 124 8.71 -3.12 0.48
CA ASN A 124 10.01 -3.65 0.05
C ASN A 124 9.83 -4.72 -1.02
N ASP A 125 10.87 -4.91 -1.83
CA ASP A 125 10.82 -5.82 -2.98
C ASP A 125 10.51 -7.27 -2.62
N SER A 126 9.77 -7.93 -3.52
CA SER A 126 9.49 -9.37 -3.44
C SER A 126 10.75 -10.23 -3.51
N ASP A 127 11.89 -9.67 -3.92
CA ASP A 127 13.20 -10.34 -3.89
C ASP A 127 13.59 -10.79 -2.47
N LEU A 128 13.04 -10.14 -1.44
CA LEU A 128 13.23 -10.53 -0.04
C LEU A 128 12.32 -11.68 0.40
N ILE A 129 11.43 -12.22 -0.44
CA ILE A 129 10.45 -13.24 -0.01
C ILE A 129 11.12 -14.47 0.63
N GLY A 130 12.24 -14.92 0.06
CA GLY A 130 13.02 -16.04 0.62
C GLY A 130 13.74 -15.70 1.93
N THR A 131 14.01 -14.42 2.19
CA THR A 131 14.53 -13.93 3.48
C THR A 131 13.42 -13.93 4.52
N HIS A 132 12.26 -13.35 4.19
CA HIS A 132 11.08 -13.28 5.07
C HIS A 132 10.63 -14.67 5.50
N SER A 133 10.46 -15.58 4.53
CA SER A 133 10.01 -16.95 4.81
C SER A 133 11.03 -17.78 5.60
N ARG A 134 12.32 -17.46 5.55
CA ARG A 134 13.36 -18.22 6.24
C ARG A 134 13.68 -17.70 7.63
N LEU A 135 13.74 -16.38 7.80
CA LEU A 135 14.12 -15.77 9.08
C LEU A 135 12.94 -15.68 10.05
N GLN A 136 11.69 -15.69 9.55
CA GLN A 136 10.48 -15.60 10.39
C GLN A 136 10.49 -14.34 11.29
N GLN A 137 11.06 -13.25 10.78
CA GLN A 137 11.11 -11.93 11.43
C GLN A 137 10.11 -10.93 10.82
N THR A 138 9.25 -11.43 9.94
CA THR A 138 8.12 -10.73 9.33
C THR A 138 6.87 -11.57 9.61
N TYR A 139 5.72 -10.92 9.81
CA TYR A 139 4.47 -11.64 10.02
C TYR A 139 4.07 -12.44 8.78
N ASN A 140 3.74 -13.70 8.98
CA ASN A 140 3.08 -14.53 7.96
C ASN A 140 1.60 -14.09 7.87
N LEU A 141 1.27 -13.34 6.83
CA LEU A 141 -0.04 -12.72 6.66
C LEU A 141 -1.15 -13.78 6.56
N SER A 142 -0.89 -14.93 5.92
CA SER A 142 -1.89 -16.00 5.83
C SER A 142 -2.32 -16.52 7.21
N ASP A 143 -1.35 -16.75 8.09
CA ASP A 143 -1.64 -17.27 9.44
C ASP A 143 -2.21 -16.17 10.35
N MET A 144 -1.70 -14.94 10.24
CA MET A 144 -2.20 -13.82 11.03
C MET A 144 -3.65 -13.46 10.65
N MET A 145 -3.97 -13.36 9.36
CA MET A 145 -5.34 -13.07 8.90
C MET A 145 -6.34 -14.18 9.26
N ALA A 146 -5.88 -15.44 9.31
CA ALA A 146 -6.73 -16.55 9.75
C ALA A 146 -6.86 -16.63 11.29
N GLY A 147 -5.89 -16.08 12.01
CA GLY A 147 -5.76 -16.13 13.47
C GLY A 147 -5.96 -14.77 14.12
N ASP A 148 -4.90 -14.23 14.73
CA ASP A 148 -4.97 -13.09 15.64
C ASP A 148 -5.47 -11.78 14.99
N TRP A 149 -5.35 -11.64 13.67
CA TRP A 149 -5.80 -10.45 12.93
C TRP A 149 -7.16 -10.66 12.25
N LYS A 150 -7.84 -11.78 12.49
CA LYS A 150 -9.10 -12.11 11.81
C LYS A 150 -10.17 -11.01 11.97
N ASP A 151 -10.29 -10.44 13.16
CA ASP A 151 -11.30 -9.40 13.44
C ASP A 151 -11.00 -8.06 12.74
N VAL A 152 -9.75 -7.87 12.27
CA VAL A 152 -9.26 -6.69 11.54
C VAL A 152 -8.81 -7.04 10.11
N THR A 153 -9.18 -8.22 9.62
CA THR A 153 -8.94 -8.63 8.22
C THR A 153 -10.15 -8.24 7.39
N ASN A 154 -9.95 -7.38 6.39
CA ASN A 154 -11.03 -6.88 5.55
C ASN A 154 -11.72 -8.04 4.82
N PRO A 155 -13.00 -8.35 5.09
CA PRO A 155 -13.71 -9.45 4.44
C PRO A 155 -14.02 -9.18 2.97
N MET A 156 -13.84 -7.94 2.50
CA MET A 156 -14.00 -7.54 1.09
C MET A 156 -12.67 -7.56 0.31
N LEU A 157 -11.54 -7.83 0.97
CA LEU A 157 -10.24 -7.94 0.31
C LEU A 157 -10.16 -9.23 -0.51
N ASP A 158 -10.15 -9.10 -1.83
CA ASP A 158 -9.94 -10.22 -2.75
C ASP A 158 -8.46 -10.50 -2.95
N LEU A 159 -7.91 -11.42 -2.15
CA LEU A 159 -6.51 -11.82 -2.27
C LEU A 159 -6.19 -12.50 -3.61
N ASP A 160 -7.16 -13.05 -4.33
CA ASP A 160 -6.93 -13.72 -5.60
C ASP A 160 -6.91 -12.74 -6.79
N ASP A 161 -7.40 -11.51 -6.59
CA ASP A 161 -7.36 -10.43 -7.59
C ASP A 161 -5.98 -9.74 -7.69
N PHE A 162 -5.08 -9.97 -6.73
CA PHE A 162 -3.72 -9.43 -6.81
C PHE A 162 -2.91 -10.10 -7.93
N MET A 163 -2.50 -9.28 -8.89
CA MET A 163 -1.46 -9.68 -9.83
C MET A 163 -0.17 -9.99 -9.08
N GLY A 164 0.48 -11.11 -9.43
CA GLY A 164 1.80 -11.45 -8.90
C GLY A 164 1.83 -11.89 -7.43
N LYS A 165 0.69 -12.27 -6.83
CA LYS A 165 0.63 -12.87 -5.48
C LYS A 165 1.63 -14.01 -5.24
N SER A 166 1.98 -14.78 -6.28
CA SER A 166 2.99 -15.83 -6.19
C SER A 166 4.39 -15.32 -5.85
N PHE A 167 4.74 -14.08 -6.20
CA PHE A 167 6.06 -13.48 -5.90
C PHE A 167 6.21 -13.13 -4.42
N THR A 168 5.10 -12.91 -3.72
CA THR A 168 5.08 -12.58 -2.28
C THR A 168 4.63 -13.76 -1.41
N THR A 169 4.52 -14.95 -2.01
CA THR A 169 4.18 -16.21 -1.33
C THR A 169 5.45 -17.03 -1.14
N GLY A 170 5.72 -17.45 0.10
CA GLY A 170 6.86 -18.29 0.45
C GLY A 170 6.75 -19.71 -0.11
N PRO A 171 7.85 -20.49 -0.09
CA PRO A 171 7.87 -21.89 -0.54
C PRO A 171 6.99 -22.82 0.32
N ASP A 172 6.56 -22.36 1.49
CA ASP A 172 5.57 -22.98 2.37
C ASP A 172 4.11 -22.73 1.94
N GLY A 173 3.90 -21.97 0.87
CA GLY A 173 2.58 -21.61 0.36
C GLY A 173 1.89 -20.50 1.15
N LYS A 174 2.64 -19.76 2.00
CA LYS A 174 2.10 -18.71 2.86
C LYS A 174 2.44 -17.32 2.33
N LEU A 175 1.50 -16.39 2.46
CA LEU A 175 1.68 -15.00 2.03
C LEU A 175 2.46 -14.24 3.10
N TYR A 176 3.55 -13.56 2.72
CA TYR A 176 4.36 -12.75 3.64
C TYR A 176 4.32 -11.25 3.32
N GLN A 177 3.93 -10.87 2.09
CA GLN A 177 3.75 -9.48 1.69
C GLN A 177 2.47 -9.36 0.87
N LEU A 178 1.73 -8.25 1.03
CA LEU A 178 0.68 -7.88 0.09
C LEU A 178 1.34 -7.28 -1.16
N PRO A 179 1.01 -7.74 -2.37
CA PRO A 179 1.48 -7.08 -3.58
C PRO A 179 0.95 -5.66 -3.63
N ASP A 180 1.85 -4.70 -3.77
CA ASP A 180 1.52 -3.26 -3.72
C ASP A 180 1.61 -2.63 -5.12
N GLN A 181 2.70 -2.94 -5.83
CA GLN A 181 2.94 -2.48 -7.19
C GLN A 181 3.78 -3.48 -7.98
N GLN A 182 3.85 -3.30 -9.31
CA GLN A 182 4.63 -4.14 -10.21
C GLN A 182 5.43 -3.33 -11.23
N PHE A 183 6.65 -3.79 -11.50
CA PHE A 183 7.49 -3.25 -12.57
C PHE A 183 7.47 -4.19 -13.77
N ALA A 184 6.90 -3.74 -14.88
CA ALA A 184 7.09 -4.41 -16.15
C ALA A 184 8.52 -4.15 -16.64
N ASN A 185 9.30 -5.21 -16.85
CA ASN A 185 10.59 -5.08 -17.51
C ASN A 185 10.37 -4.86 -19.01
N LEU A 186 10.66 -3.64 -19.47
CA LEU A 186 10.37 -3.20 -20.83
C LEU A 186 11.66 -2.75 -21.53
N TYR A 187 11.74 -3.02 -22.83
CA TYR A 187 12.78 -2.48 -23.67
C TYR A 187 12.35 -1.12 -24.24
N TRP A 188 13.00 -0.05 -23.78
CA TRP A 188 12.75 1.31 -24.26
C TRP A 188 13.72 1.67 -25.38
N PHE A 189 13.20 2.21 -26.48
CA PHE A 189 14.01 2.61 -27.62
C PHE A 189 13.50 3.88 -28.30
N ARG A 190 14.41 4.56 -29.02
CA ARG A 190 14.10 5.78 -29.79
C ARG A 190 13.46 5.43 -31.12
N LYS A 191 12.14 5.26 -31.15
CA LYS A 191 11.41 4.91 -32.37
C LYS A 191 11.76 5.82 -33.56
N ASP A 192 11.89 7.12 -33.32
CA ASP A 192 12.27 8.10 -34.34
C ASP A 192 13.66 7.83 -34.95
N TRP A 193 14.60 7.25 -34.20
CA TRP A 193 15.89 6.84 -34.76
C TRP A 193 15.73 5.65 -35.72
N PHE A 194 14.87 4.70 -35.37
CA PHE A 194 14.60 3.54 -36.22
C PHE A 194 13.77 3.90 -37.46
N ASP A 195 12.99 5.00 -37.41
CA ASP A 195 12.21 5.50 -38.55
C ASP A 195 13.02 6.42 -39.48
N ARG A 196 14.20 6.90 -39.06
CA ARG A 196 15.00 7.86 -39.83
C ARG A 196 15.73 7.21 -41.00
N ALA A 197 15.33 7.59 -42.22
CA ALA A 197 15.92 7.07 -43.47
C ALA A 197 17.44 7.21 -43.52
N ASP A 198 18.00 8.35 -43.07
CA ASP A 198 19.45 8.57 -43.10
C ASP A 198 20.21 7.64 -42.15
N LEU A 199 19.59 7.21 -41.05
CA LEU A 199 20.15 6.23 -40.12
C LEU A 199 20.02 4.82 -40.67
N GLN A 200 18.88 4.48 -41.27
CA GLN A 200 18.66 3.19 -41.93
C GLN A 200 19.69 2.96 -43.05
N GLU A 201 19.92 3.96 -43.91
CA GLU A 201 20.91 3.89 -45.00
C GLU A 201 22.34 3.72 -44.48
N LYS A 202 22.76 4.55 -43.51
CA LYS A 202 24.11 4.47 -42.92
C LYS A 202 24.33 3.13 -42.22
N PHE A 203 23.31 2.63 -41.52
CA PHE A 203 23.39 1.35 -40.83
C PHE A 203 23.54 0.20 -41.82
N LYS A 204 22.70 0.14 -42.86
CA LYS A 204 22.78 -0.89 -43.90
C LYS A 204 24.10 -0.86 -44.65
N ALA A 205 24.60 0.34 -44.98
CA ALA A 205 25.90 0.50 -45.64
C ALA A 205 27.06 -0.02 -44.77
N LYS A 206 26.96 0.12 -43.44
CA LYS A 206 28.01 -0.30 -42.50
C LYS A 206 27.94 -1.78 -42.14
N PHE A 207 26.75 -2.31 -41.91
CA PHE A 207 26.54 -3.63 -41.31
C PHE A 207 25.99 -4.68 -42.27
N GLY A 208 25.51 -4.28 -43.45
CA GLY A 208 25.03 -5.20 -44.49
C GLY A 208 23.62 -5.74 -44.30
N TYR A 209 22.86 -5.25 -43.31
CA TYR A 209 21.46 -5.59 -43.08
C TYR A 209 20.65 -4.37 -42.60
N ASP A 210 19.32 -4.48 -42.62
CA ASP A 210 18.43 -3.37 -42.30
C ASP A 210 18.44 -3.03 -40.80
N LEU A 211 18.38 -1.73 -40.48
CA LEU A 211 18.20 -1.26 -39.10
C LEU A 211 16.80 -1.65 -38.62
N GLY A 212 16.72 -2.42 -37.54
CA GLY A 212 15.46 -2.85 -36.92
C GLY A 212 15.55 -2.84 -35.40
N VAL A 213 14.41 -2.69 -34.74
CA VAL A 213 14.33 -2.75 -33.28
C VAL A 213 14.76 -4.14 -32.81
N PRO A 214 15.72 -4.26 -31.88
CA PRO A 214 16.15 -5.56 -31.38
C PRO A 214 14.99 -6.35 -30.78
N VAL A 215 14.80 -7.58 -31.26
CA VAL A 215 13.76 -8.51 -30.78
C VAL A 215 14.33 -9.68 -29.97
N ASN A 216 15.66 -9.75 -29.84
CA ASN A 216 16.39 -10.75 -29.06
C ASN A 216 17.79 -10.24 -28.69
N TRP A 217 18.50 -10.96 -27.83
CA TRP A 217 19.85 -10.60 -27.37
C TRP A 217 20.91 -10.56 -28.46
N SER A 218 20.79 -11.35 -29.52
CA SER A 218 21.75 -11.31 -30.63
C SER A 218 21.57 -10.08 -31.51
N ALA A 219 20.39 -9.47 -31.49
CA ALA A 219 20.07 -8.26 -32.23
C ALA A 219 20.37 -6.96 -31.47
N TYR A 220 20.56 -7.02 -30.14
CA TYR A 220 20.94 -5.91 -29.28
C TYR A 220 22.45 -5.70 -29.28
#